data_AF-A0A813WRB3-F1
#
_entry.id   AF-A0A813WRB3-F1
#
_cell.length_a   1.000
_cell.length_b   1.000
_cell.length_c   1.000
_cell.angle_alpha   90.00
_cell.angle_beta   90.00
_cell.angle_gamma   90.00
#
_symmetry.space_group_name_H-M   'P 1'
#
loop_
_entity.id
_entity.type
_entity.pdbx_description
1 polymer ?
#
loop_
_entity_poly.entity_id
_entity_poly.type
_entity_poly.pdbx_seq_one_letter_code
_entity_poly.pdbx_strand_id
1 'polypeptide(L)'
;MHSPSGINILLIIISIFVVLIGITYQPLPDNFPQPWKYRFLSYWAQRIEQFGYLCEQANLFTRINLIRKLHYLSIGLYQKRYPECHLKVYDKEISGIHTRIYEPEEMISYEKKTTIIYFHGGGFAVGSIETYDQATYLLANLTRTIVIAVEFRLTPEHRFPSGLEDCLTVSRELFQNEDKYQINSNRIILSGDSAGGNLALVVSQLLIQDGYKPYLICLLYPSLQFLDFTLPSYRIYLKKNILGVLNENNIILMISSLSENNLIIPNDVLFNTHVSSDDRKKLYSYMDPNKYLSISHELNEIKQGNESLIKSLKFLISPLMSPLLVPDEDLLKLPQVLLFTTEYDILRDEGYIFASRLRSLNKSIHHHHFLNAFHGAHVFLYGPLRFEIAHEMVEHTAKIIRDYL
;
A
#
# COMPACT_ATOMS: atom_id res chain seq x y z
N MET A 1 -33.43 -48.79 -3.39
CA MET A 1 -32.70 -47.52 -3.54
C MET A 1 -31.22 -47.84 -3.52
N HIS A 2 -30.55 -47.86 -4.68
CA HIS A 2 -29.12 -48.10 -4.76
C HIS A 2 -28.38 -46.82 -4.42
N SER A 3 -27.54 -46.84 -3.37
CA SER A 3 -26.61 -45.77 -3.07
C SER A 3 -25.73 -45.51 -4.30
N PRO A 4 -25.43 -44.26 -4.68
CA PRO A 4 -24.51 -44.00 -5.76
C PRO A 4 -23.17 -44.67 -5.43
N SER A 5 -22.63 -45.45 -6.38
CA SER A 5 -21.32 -46.07 -6.25
C SER A 5 -20.28 -44.98 -5.93
N GLY A 6 -19.27 -45.29 -5.11
CA GLY A 6 -18.25 -44.29 -4.73
C GLY A 6 -17.57 -43.59 -5.93
N ILE A 7 -17.59 -44.26 -7.09
CA ILE A 7 -17.14 -43.73 -8.38
C ILE A 7 -17.99 -42.53 -8.86
N ASN A 8 -19.32 -42.59 -8.70
CA ASN A 8 -20.21 -41.49 -9.10
C ASN A 8 -20.04 -40.26 -8.20
N ILE A 9 -19.80 -40.45 -6.90
CA ILE A 9 -19.52 -39.35 -5.97
C ILE A 9 -18.16 -38.71 -6.30
N LEU A 10 -17.14 -39.52 -6.59
CA LEU A 10 -15.81 -39.04 -6.99
C LEU A 10 -15.87 -38.24 -8.29
N LEU A 11 -16.61 -38.72 -9.30
CA LEU A 11 -16.77 -38.02 -10.57
C LEU A 11 -17.51 -36.68 -10.39
N ILE A 12 -18.55 -36.62 -9.54
CA ILE A 12 -19.24 -35.36 -9.22
C ILE A 12 -18.29 -34.38 -8.53
N ILE A 13 -17.48 -34.83 -7.57
CA ILE A 13 -16.48 -33.99 -6.90
C ILE A 13 -15.44 -33.47 -7.91
N ILE A 14 -14.92 -34.34 -8.79
CA ILE A 14 -13.98 -33.94 -9.84
C ILE A 14 -14.62 -32.94 -10.80
N SER A 15 -15.87 -33.14 -11.23
CA SER A 15 -16.57 -32.20 -12.11
C SER A 15 -16.83 -30.85 -11.44
N ILE A 16 -17.24 -30.82 -10.17
CA ILE A 16 -17.37 -29.58 -9.39
C ILE A 16 -16.00 -28.90 -9.29
N PHE A 17 -14.94 -29.66 -9.01
CA PHE A 17 -13.58 -29.13 -8.91
C PHE A 17 -13.07 -28.57 -10.25
N VAL A 18 -13.32 -29.25 -11.37
CA VAL A 18 -12.98 -28.79 -12.73
C VAL A 18 -13.78 -27.55 -13.12
N VAL A 19 -15.07 -27.48 -12.77
CA VAL A 19 -15.90 -26.29 -12.99
C VAL A 19 -15.43 -25.13 -12.12
N LEU A 20 -15.08 -25.39 -10.85
CA LEU A 20 -14.48 -24.38 -9.97
C LEU A 20 -13.13 -23.91 -10.52
N ILE A 21 -12.27 -24.80 -11.04
CA ILE A 21 -11.01 -24.44 -11.71
C ILE A 21 -11.29 -23.61 -12.96
N GLY A 22 -12.28 -23.98 -13.77
CA GLY A 22 -12.65 -23.25 -14.99
C GLY A 22 -13.21 -21.85 -14.70
N ILE A 23 -14.03 -21.71 -13.65
CA ILE A 23 -14.61 -20.42 -13.21
C ILE A 23 -13.56 -19.54 -12.49
N THR A 24 -12.54 -20.14 -11.87
CA THR A 24 -11.45 -19.44 -11.17
C THR A 24 -10.22 -19.18 -12.05
N TYR A 25 -10.22 -19.66 -13.31
CA TYR A 25 -9.08 -19.52 -14.20
C TYR A 25 -8.93 -18.08 -14.69
N GLN A 26 -8.03 -17.33 -14.05
CA GLN A 26 -7.52 -16.08 -14.58
C GLN A 26 -6.19 -16.34 -15.30
N PRO A 27 -6.05 -15.90 -16.57
CA PRO A 27 -4.77 -15.96 -17.25
C PRO A 27 -3.78 -15.07 -16.52
N LEU A 28 -2.70 -15.68 -16.02
CA LEU A 28 -1.59 -14.98 -15.39
C LEU A 28 -0.38 -15.08 -16.33
N PRO A 29 0.52 -14.08 -16.33
CA PRO A 29 1.79 -14.18 -17.04
C PRO A 29 2.57 -15.44 -16.65
N ASP A 30 3.34 -16.01 -17.58
CA ASP A 30 4.01 -17.31 -17.39
C ASP A 30 4.96 -17.32 -16.17
N ASN A 31 5.52 -16.16 -15.82
CA ASN A 31 6.47 -16.00 -14.71
C ASN A 31 5.81 -15.57 -13.39
N PHE A 32 4.47 -15.61 -13.27
CA PHE A 32 3.79 -15.16 -12.06
C PHE A 32 4.13 -16.04 -10.84
N PRO A 33 4.45 -15.46 -9.67
CA PRO A 33 4.82 -16.23 -8.47
C PRO A 33 3.66 -17.09 -7.96
N GLN A 34 3.89 -18.40 -7.85
CA GLN A 34 2.92 -19.34 -7.25
C GLN A 34 1.48 -19.13 -7.78
N PRO A 35 1.26 -19.24 -9.11
CA PRO A 35 0.08 -18.70 -9.80
C PRO A 35 -1.24 -19.29 -9.31
N TRP A 36 -1.25 -20.54 -8.87
CA TRP A 36 -2.45 -21.20 -8.34
C TRP A 36 -2.89 -20.61 -6.98
N LYS A 37 -1.94 -20.25 -6.10
CA LYS A 37 -2.25 -19.57 -4.82
C LYS A 37 -2.82 -18.19 -5.08
N TYR A 38 -2.22 -17.47 -6.03
CA TYR A 38 -2.70 -16.15 -6.40
C TYR A 38 -4.09 -16.20 -7.02
N ARG A 39 -4.37 -17.14 -7.94
CA ARG A 39 -5.73 -17.34 -8.49
C ARG A 39 -6.76 -17.60 -7.40
N PHE A 40 -6.42 -18.44 -6.42
CA PHE A 40 -7.27 -18.69 -5.27
C PHE A 40 -7.54 -17.41 -4.46
N LEU A 41 -6.48 -16.68 -4.08
CA LEU A 41 -6.57 -15.43 -3.33
C LEU A 41 -7.42 -14.40 -4.09
N SER A 42 -7.08 -14.15 -5.35
CA SER A 42 -7.75 -13.21 -6.25
C SER A 42 -9.23 -13.54 -6.43
N TYR A 43 -9.56 -14.81 -6.64
CA TYR A 43 -10.95 -15.25 -6.78
C TYR A 43 -11.76 -14.97 -5.51
N TRP A 44 -11.23 -15.36 -4.34
CA TRP A 44 -11.93 -15.15 -3.07
C TRP A 44 -12.07 -13.67 -2.72
N ALA A 45 -11.05 -12.85 -2.98
CA ALA A 45 -11.12 -11.41 -2.80
C ALA A 45 -12.25 -10.79 -3.62
N GLN A 46 -12.38 -11.17 -4.90
CA GLN A 46 -13.49 -10.71 -5.76
C GLN A 46 -14.86 -11.20 -5.26
N ARG A 47 -14.97 -12.44 -4.77
CA ARG A 47 -16.25 -12.94 -4.22
C ARG A 47 -16.64 -12.24 -2.93
N ILE A 48 -15.68 -11.94 -2.06
CA ILE A 48 -15.88 -11.15 -0.84
C ILE A 48 -16.36 -9.75 -1.20
N GLU A 49 -15.77 -9.11 -2.20
CA GLU A 49 -16.16 -7.78 -2.65
C GLU A 49 -17.59 -7.76 -3.20
N GLN A 50 -17.94 -8.72 -4.07
CA GLN A 50 -19.30 -8.89 -4.59
C GLN A 50 -20.32 -9.17 -3.48
N PHE A 51 -19.99 -10.07 -2.55
CA PHE A 51 -20.87 -10.35 -1.42
C PHE A 51 -21.04 -9.13 -0.51
N GLY A 52 -19.95 -8.40 -0.24
CA GLY A 52 -20.00 -7.16 0.50
C GLY A 52 -20.86 -6.10 -0.17
N TYR A 53 -20.80 -5.99 -1.51
CA TYR A 53 -21.69 -5.09 -2.26
C TYR A 53 -23.16 -5.45 -2.02
N LEU A 54 -23.52 -6.73 -2.11
CA LEU A 54 -24.89 -7.19 -1.84
C LEU A 54 -25.32 -6.90 -0.40
N CYS A 55 -24.43 -7.11 0.58
CA CYS A 55 -24.71 -6.82 1.99
C CYS A 55 -24.89 -5.32 2.26
N GLU A 56 -24.14 -4.47 1.56
CA GLU A 56 -24.28 -3.02 1.63
C GLU A 56 -25.62 -2.56 1.03
N GLN A 57 -26.03 -3.11 -0.13
CA GLN A 57 -27.36 -2.86 -0.71
C GLN A 57 -28.50 -3.35 0.21
N ALA A 58 -28.26 -4.41 0.97
CA ALA A 58 -29.21 -4.94 1.94
C ALA A 58 -29.15 -4.24 3.32
N ASN A 59 -28.33 -3.20 3.49
CA ASN A 59 -28.13 -2.48 4.75
C ASN A 59 -27.68 -3.36 5.93
N LEU A 60 -26.94 -4.44 5.68
CA LEU A 60 -26.45 -5.36 6.73
C LEU A 60 -25.11 -4.91 7.31
N PHE A 61 -24.14 -4.62 6.43
CA PHE A 61 -22.82 -4.08 6.77
C PHE A 61 -22.19 -3.48 5.51
N THR A 62 -21.30 -2.51 5.70
CA THR A 62 -20.54 -1.90 4.59
C THR A 62 -19.51 -2.87 4.04
N ARG A 63 -19.14 -2.71 2.76
CA ARG A 63 -18.06 -3.48 2.12
C ARG A 63 -16.76 -3.44 2.92
N ILE A 64 -16.37 -2.25 3.37
CA ILE A 64 -15.13 -2.02 4.13
C ILE A 64 -15.16 -2.78 5.46
N ASN A 65 -16.28 -2.75 6.19
CA ASN A 65 -16.39 -3.46 7.46
C ASN A 65 -16.34 -4.98 7.30
N LEU A 66 -16.87 -5.51 6.19
CA LEU A 66 -16.71 -6.93 5.87
C LEU A 66 -15.24 -7.29 5.62
N ILE A 67 -14.55 -6.50 4.77
CA ILE A 67 -13.13 -6.73 4.44
C ILE A 67 -12.28 -6.67 5.72
N ARG A 68 -12.47 -5.66 6.57
CA ARG A 68 -11.78 -5.53 7.86
C ARG A 68 -12.01 -6.75 8.75
N LYS A 69 -13.27 -7.17 8.94
CA LYS A 69 -13.59 -8.36 9.76
C LYS A 69 -12.91 -9.62 9.23
N LEU A 70 -12.89 -9.82 7.91
CA LEU A 70 -12.23 -10.97 7.30
C LEU A 70 -10.71 -10.91 7.42
N HIS A 71 -10.10 -9.72 7.28
CA HIS A 71 -8.68 -9.52 7.56
C HIS A 71 -8.36 -9.90 9.02
N TYR A 72 -9.13 -9.40 9.98
CA TYR A 72 -8.96 -9.75 11.40
C TYR A 72 -9.15 -11.24 11.68
N LEU A 73 -10.15 -11.89 11.09
CA LEU A 73 -10.35 -13.34 11.23
C LEU A 73 -9.19 -14.13 10.62
N SER A 74 -8.60 -13.64 9.53
CA SER A 74 -7.42 -14.29 8.92
C SER A 74 -6.22 -14.28 9.86
N ILE A 75 -6.06 -13.24 10.70
CA ILE A 75 -5.01 -13.17 11.74
C ILE A 75 -5.10 -14.36 12.69
N GLY A 76 -6.31 -14.74 13.12
CA GLY A 76 -6.53 -15.87 14.02
C GLY A 76 -6.17 -17.24 13.42
N LEU A 77 -6.07 -17.34 12.09
CA LEU A 77 -5.60 -18.55 11.39
C LEU A 77 -4.08 -18.66 11.35
N TYR A 78 -3.37 -17.55 11.58
CA TYR A 78 -1.93 -17.53 11.70
C TYR A 78 -1.58 -17.72 13.18
N GLN A 79 -1.13 -18.92 13.57
CA GLN A 79 -0.54 -19.11 14.89
C GLN A 79 0.57 -18.08 15.08
N LYS A 80 0.47 -17.20 16.09
CA LYS A 80 1.56 -16.32 16.54
C LYS A 80 2.77 -17.21 16.84
N ARG A 81 3.72 -17.23 15.91
CA ARG A 81 5.08 -17.70 16.12
C ARG A 81 5.98 -16.59 15.61
N TYR A 82 6.29 -15.67 16.50
CA TYR A 82 7.61 -15.07 16.45
C TYR A 82 8.59 -16.26 16.58
N PRO A 83 9.37 -16.63 15.56
CA PRO A 83 10.43 -17.60 15.77
C PRO A 83 11.30 -17.09 16.93
N GLU A 84 11.78 -17.98 17.82
CA GLU A 84 12.52 -17.63 19.04
C GLU A 84 13.58 -16.53 18.77
N CYS A 85 13.26 -15.25 19.02
CA CYS A 85 14.12 -14.10 18.67
C CYS A 85 13.84 -12.85 19.52
N HIS A 86 14.92 -12.09 19.70
CA HIS A 86 15.26 -11.03 20.66
C HIS A 86 14.57 -9.67 20.48
N LEU A 87 13.25 -9.64 20.25
CA LEU A 87 12.50 -8.37 20.22
C LEU A 87 11.54 -8.27 21.40
N LYS A 88 11.61 -7.13 22.10
CA LYS A 88 10.56 -6.69 23.01
C LYS A 88 9.45 -6.06 22.17
N VAL A 89 8.27 -6.69 22.17
CA VAL A 89 7.08 -6.19 21.46
C VAL A 89 6.05 -5.71 22.46
N TYR A 90 5.63 -4.45 22.35
CA TYR A 90 4.65 -3.86 23.26
C TYR A 90 3.89 -2.72 22.62
N ASP A 91 2.66 -2.52 23.07
CA ASP A 91 1.82 -1.42 22.62
C ASP A 91 2.03 -0.19 23.51
N LYS A 92 1.98 0.99 22.91
CA LYS A 92 2.12 2.28 23.61
C LYS A 92 1.31 3.35 22.89
N GLU A 93 0.67 4.21 23.65
CA GLU A 93 0.04 5.42 23.11
C GLU A 93 1.09 6.54 22.96
N ILE A 94 1.14 7.15 21.79
CA ILE A 94 2.00 8.29 21.46
C ILE A 94 1.07 9.43 21.04
N SER A 95 0.95 10.45 21.89
CA SER A 95 0.09 11.62 21.66
C SER A 95 -1.38 11.26 21.32
N GLY A 96 -1.98 10.32 22.05
CA GLY A 96 -3.36 9.87 21.81
C GLY A 96 -3.52 8.80 20.73
N ILE A 97 -2.45 8.45 20.01
CA ILE A 97 -2.49 7.48 18.91
C ILE A 97 -1.88 6.17 19.36
N HIS A 98 -2.60 5.06 19.12
CA HIS A 98 -2.12 3.73 19.46
C HIS A 98 -0.98 3.32 18.52
N THR A 99 0.08 2.74 19.09
CA THR A 99 1.25 2.26 18.34
C THR A 99 1.71 0.92 18.89
N ARG A 100 2.35 0.12 18.03
CA ARG A 100 3.07 -1.08 18.43
C ARG A 100 4.56 -0.89 18.19
N ILE A 101 5.35 -1.12 19.23
CA ILE A 101 6.80 -0.95 19.23
C ILE A 101 7.46 -2.32 19.22
N TYR A 102 8.39 -2.50 18.28
CA TYR A 102 9.27 -3.66 18.17
C TYR A 102 10.69 -3.17 18.46
N GLU A 103 11.21 -3.49 19.63
CA GLU A 103 12.51 -3.02 20.10
C GLU A 103 13.50 -4.19 20.21
N PRO A 104 14.67 -4.14 19.54
CA PRO A 104 15.74 -5.11 19.74
C PRO A 104 16.23 -5.12 21.19
N GLU A 105 16.40 -6.30 21.77
CA GLU A 105 16.95 -6.45 23.14
C GLU A 105 18.45 -6.11 23.22
N GLU A 106 19.16 -6.15 22.09
CA GLU A 106 20.59 -5.86 22.01
C GLU A 106 20.88 -4.37 22.29
N MET A 107 21.90 -4.11 23.11
CA MET A 107 22.37 -2.75 23.40
C MET A 107 23.02 -2.13 22.15
N ILE A 108 22.32 -1.19 21.53
CA ILE A 108 22.84 -0.34 20.45
C ILE A 108 23.24 1.01 21.04
N SER A 109 24.43 1.52 20.69
CA SER A 109 24.83 2.86 21.13
C SER A 109 23.83 3.91 20.64
N TYR A 110 23.56 4.92 21.47
CA TYR A 110 22.56 5.96 21.16
C TYR A 110 22.76 6.59 19.78
N GLU A 111 24.02 6.90 19.43
CA GLU A 111 24.38 7.47 18.12
C GLU A 111 24.00 6.60 16.92
N LYS A 112 23.93 5.27 17.09
CA LYS A 112 23.56 4.31 16.04
C LYS A 112 22.10 3.86 16.12
N LYS A 113 21.37 4.26 17.16
CA LYS A 113 20.01 3.82 17.42
C LYS A 113 19.08 4.39 16.34
N THR A 114 18.63 3.51 15.44
CA THR A 114 17.77 3.88 14.30
C THR A 114 16.34 3.46 14.62
N THR A 115 15.39 4.33 14.27
CA THR A 115 13.96 4.10 14.47
C THR A 115 13.23 4.19 13.15
N ILE A 116 12.49 3.16 12.78
CA ILE A 116 11.59 3.14 11.64
C ILE A 116 10.18 3.44 12.14
N ILE A 117 9.59 4.53 11.69
CA ILE A 117 8.15 4.79 11.86
C ILE A 117 7.46 4.17 10.66
N TYR A 118 6.60 3.18 10.89
CA TYR A 118 5.95 2.40 9.85
C TYR A 118 4.45 2.74 9.76
N PHE A 119 4.03 3.17 8.57
CA PHE A 119 2.63 3.40 8.22
C PHE A 119 2.15 2.26 7.34
N HIS A 120 1.12 1.54 7.78
CA HIS A 120 0.63 0.39 7.06
C HIS A 120 -0.19 0.77 5.82
N GLY A 121 -0.17 -0.08 4.79
CA GLY A 121 -1.03 0.00 3.62
C GLY A 121 -2.48 -0.41 3.87
N GLY A 122 -3.27 -0.50 2.79
CA GLY A 122 -4.68 -0.86 2.84
C GLY A 122 -5.63 0.23 2.35
N GLY A 123 -5.20 1.05 1.39
CA GLY A 123 -6.07 2.05 0.74
C GLY A 123 -6.72 3.03 1.71
N PHE A 124 -6.02 3.38 2.81
CA PHE A 124 -6.49 4.23 3.91
C PHE A 124 -7.72 3.71 4.69
N ALA A 125 -8.30 2.60 4.25
CA ALA A 125 -9.58 2.08 4.73
C ALA A 125 -9.45 0.74 5.45
N VAL A 126 -8.40 -0.03 5.19
CA VAL A 126 -8.14 -1.33 5.81
C VAL A 126 -6.69 -1.43 6.29
N GLY A 127 -6.37 -2.50 7.00
CA GLY A 127 -5.08 -2.67 7.67
C GLY A 127 -5.16 -2.29 9.15
N SER A 128 -4.15 -2.70 9.90
CA SER A 128 -3.93 -2.40 11.31
C SER A 128 -2.56 -2.93 11.73
N ILE A 129 -2.07 -2.50 12.88
CA ILE A 129 -0.87 -3.04 13.54
C ILE A 129 -0.95 -4.56 13.71
N GLU A 130 -2.14 -5.14 13.86
CA GLU A 130 -2.32 -6.59 13.98
C GLU A 130 -2.13 -7.30 12.64
N THR A 131 -2.65 -6.74 11.54
CA THR A 131 -2.48 -7.34 10.20
C THR A 131 -1.05 -7.20 9.67
N TYR A 132 -0.30 -6.21 10.16
CA TYR A 132 1.10 -5.94 9.78
C TYR A 132 2.13 -6.46 10.81
N ASP A 133 1.67 -7.14 11.88
CA ASP A 133 2.47 -7.57 13.01
C ASP A 133 3.70 -8.39 12.57
N GLN A 134 3.48 -9.37 11.70
CA GLN A 134 4.53 -10.24 11.19
C GLN A 134 5.54 -9.52 10.29
N ALA A 135 5.08 -8.62 9.43
CA ALA A 135 5.94 -7.87 8.52
C ALA A 135 6.81 -6.86 9.27
N THR A 136 6.22 -6.15 10.22
CA THR A 136 6.93 -5.15 11.04
C THR A 136 7.87 -5.81 12.06
N TYR A 137 7.48 -6.94 12.64
CA TYR A 137 8.37 -7.77 13.45
C TYR A 137 9.59 -8.26 12.64
N LEU A 138 9.35 -8.86 11.47
CA LEU A 138 10.43 -9.37 10.63
C LEU A 138 11.35 -8.25 10.15
N LEU A 139 10.79 -7.09 9.80
CA LEU A 139 11.56 -5.89 9.47
C LEU A 139 12.47 -5.50 10.64
N ALA A 140 11.93 -5.30 11.84
CA ALA A 140 12.69 -4.93 13.04
C ALA A 140 13.80 -5.94 13.36
N ASN A 141 13.49 -7.23 13.27
CA ASN A 141 14.43 -8.31 13.57
C ASN A 141 15.58 -8.34 12.55
N LEU A 142 15.27 -8.16 11.28
CA LEU A 142 16.27 -8.18 10.22
C LEU A 142 17.11 -6.90 10.22
N THR A 143 16.53 -5.72 10.43
CA THR A 143 17.27 -4.45 10.41
C THR A 143 18.01 -4.19 11.71
N ARG A 144 17.62 -4.85 12.82
CA ARG A 144 18.09 -4.57 14.19
C ARG A 144 17.84 -3.11 14.57
N THR A 145 16.66 -2.59 14.21
CA THR A 145 16.22 -1.23 14.52
C THR A 145 14.94 -1.27 15.33
N ILE A 146 14.62 -0.16 16.01
CA ILE A 146 13.28 0.02 16.55
C ILE A 146 12.31 0.17 15.37
N VAL A 147 11.19 -0.52 15.40
CA VAL A 147 10.05 -0.25 14.50
C VAL A 147 8.87 0.21 15.35
N ILE A 148 8.29 1.35 15.00
CA ILE A 148 7.07 1.89 15.61
C ILE A 148 5.98 1.87 14.55
N ALA A 149 5.09 0.89 14.62
CA ALA A 149 3.92 0.78 13.73
C ALA A 149 2.77 1.63 14.26
N VAL A 150 2.20 2.48 13.41
CA VAL A 150 1.15 3.44 13.79
C VAL A 150 -0.23 2.90 13.43
N GLU A 151 -1.13 2.81 14.42
CA GLU A 151 -2.55 2.50 14.22
C GLU A 151 -3.32 3.80 13.96
N PHE A 152 -3.21 4.32 12.74
CA PHE A 152 -3.86 5.56 12.35
C PHE A 152 -5.35 5.35 12.05
N ARG A 153 -6.15 6.41 12.22
CA ARG A 153 -7.59 6.37 11.95
C ARG A 153 -7.88 6.11 10.47
N LEU A 154 -8.84 5.22 10.22
CA LEU A 154 -9.20 4.76 8.88
C LEU A 154 -10.50 5.38 8.36
N THR A 155 -10.57 5.49 7.04
CA THR A 155 -11.76 5.93 6.32
C THR A 155 -12.73 4.75 6.11
N PRO A 156 -14.06 4.93 6.08
CA PRO A 156 -14.85 6.18 6.03
C PRO A 156 -15.20 6.80 7.38
N GLU A 157 -14.91 6.14 8.51
CA GLU A 157 -15.23 6.66 9.85
C GLU A 157 -14.46 7.96 10.13
N HIS A 158 -13.19 7.98 9.71
CA HIS A 158 -12.31 9.13 9.81
C HIS A 158 -11.70 9.39 8.43
N ARG A 159 -12.35 10.28 7.68
CA ARG A 159 -11.96 10.61 6.31
C ARG A 159 -10.66 11.41 6.27
N PHE A 160 -10.12 11.57 5.06
CA PHE A 160 -8.99 12.47 4.84
C PHE A 160 -9.28 13.87 5.42
N PRO A 161 -8.35 14.49 6.17
CA PRO A 161 -6.96 14.07 6.41
C PRO A 161 -6.68 13.31 7.72
N SER A 162 -7.67 12.76 8.43
CA SER A 162 -7.49 12.22 9.80
C SER A 162 -6.35 11.22 9.96
N GLY A 163 -6.21 10.21 9.09
CA GLY A 163 -5.11 9.25 9.17
C GLY A 163 -3.73 9.86 8.91
N LEU A 164 -3.65 10.89 8.04
CA LEU A 164 -2.43 11.67 7.80
C LEU A 164 -2.06 12.49 9.04
N GLU A 165 -3.04 13.13 9.68
CA GLU A 165 -2.83 13.89 10.91
C GLU A 165 -2.27 13.00 12.03
N ASP A 166 -2.78 11.78 12.19
CA ASP A 166 -2.28 10.82 13.19
C ASP A 166 -0.82 10.44 12.94
N CYS A 167 -0.49 10.09 11.70
CA CYS A 167 0.87 9.73 11.29
C CYS A 167 1.86 10.90 11.50
N LEU A 168 1.45 12.12 11.14
CA LEU A 168 2.23 13.33 11.35
C LEU A 168 2.39 13.65 12.84
N THR A 169 1.35 13.45 13.65
CA THR A 169 1.34 13.70 15.09
C THR A 169 2.32 12.80 15.82
N VAL A 170 2.26 11.48 15.55
CA VAL A 170 3.22 10.51 16.11
C VAL A 170 4.64 10.86 15.66
N SER A 171 4.83 11.19 14.38
CA SER A 171 6.17 11.51 13.86
C SER A 171 6.76 12.76 14.51
N ARG A 172 5.99 13.86 14.61
CA ARG A 172 6.44 15.09 15.28
C ARG A 172 6.80 14.84 16.74
N GLU A 173 5.96 14.10 17.47
CA GLU A 173 6.20 13.76 18.88
C GLU A 173 7.53 13.00 19.06
N LEU A 174 7.86 12.09 18.14
CA LEU A 174 9.11 11.33 18.15
C LEU A 174 10.34 12.19 17.80
N PHE A 175 10.23 13.10 16.83
CA PHE A 175 11.31 14.06 16.54
C PHE A 175 11.53 15.08 17.67
N GLN A 176 10.48 15.47 18.39
CA GLN A 176 10.55 16.49 19.44
C GLN A 176 11.03 15.96 20.79
N ASN A 177 10.80 14.67 21.09
CA ASN A 177 11.00 14.11 22.42
C ASN A 177 11.89 12.87 22.40
N GLU A 178 13.03 12.94 21.71
CA GLU A 178 13.90 11.78 21.48
C GLU A 178 14.35 11.06 22.78
N ASP A 179 14.66 11.84 23.84
CA ASP A 179 15.03 11.31 25.16
C ASP A 179 13.91 10.50 25.82
N LYS A 180 12.65 10.96 25.70
CA LYS A 180 11.47 10.31 26.28
C LYS A 180 11.25 8.91 25.69
N TYR A 181 11.60 8.73 24.43
CA TYR A 181 11.46 7.46 23.71
C TYR A 181 12.77 6.70 23.59
N GLN A 182 13.88 7.26 24.10
CA GLN A 182 15.23 6.72 23.97
C GLN A 182 15.57 6.38 22.51
N ILE A 183 15.26 7.28 21.58
CA ILE A 183 15.58 7.16 20.15
C ILE A 183 16.53 8.29 19.75
N ASN A 184 17.13 8.20 18.56
CA ASN A 184 17.92 9.31 17.99
C ASN A 184 17.14 9.93 16.84
N SER A 185 16.71 11.19 16.99
CA SER A 185 15.88 11.90 15.99
C SER A 185 16.60 12.08 14.65
N ASN A 186 17.94 12.10 14.63
CA ASN A 186 18.74 12.18 13.40
C ASN A 186 18.79 10.85 12.62
N ARG A 187 18.26 9.76 13.20
CA ARG A 187 18.24 8.41 12.62
C ARG A 187 16.81 7.85 12.53
N ILE A 188 15.83 8.73 12.33
CA ILE A 188 14.44 8.33 12.07
C ILE A 188 14.23 8.07 10.58
N ILE A 189 13.73 6.88 10.27
CA ILE A 189 13.31 6.43 8.95
C ILE A 189 11.79 6.51 8.88
N LEU A 190 11.22 7.15 7.86
CA LEU A 190 9.80 7.00 7.56
C LEU A 190 9.61 5.90 6.54
N SER A 191 8.73 4.94 6.83
CA SER A 191 8.47 3.83 5.94
C SER A 191 6.99 3.49 5.89
N GLY A 192 6.59 2.89 4.78
CA GLY A 192 5.25 2.36 4.61
C GLY A 192 5.07 1.74 3.24
N ASP A 193 3.96 1.03 3.08
CA ASP A 193 3.61 0.34 1.85
C ASP A 193 2.29 0.84 1.26
N SER A 194 2.15 0.85 -0.07
CA SER A 194 0.89 1.24 -0.72
C SER A 194 0.39 2.62 -0.23
N ALA A 195 -0.81 2.71 0.36
CA ALA A 195 -1.34 3.90 1.03
C ALA A 195 -0.49 4.36 2.23
N GLY A 196 0.14 3.45 2.97
CA GLY A 196 1.13 3.79 4.00
C GLY A 196 2.41 4.36 3.41
N GLY A 197 2.80 3.93 2.20
CA GLY A 197 3.90 4.53 1.44
C GLY A 197 3.58 5.96 0.97
N ASN A 198 2.31 6.21 0.62
CA ASN A 198 1.79 7.57 0.40
C ASN A 198 1.99 8.43 1.66
N LEU A 199 1.48 7.97 2.80
CA LEU A 199 1.59 8.66 4.08
C LEU A 199 3.07 8.90 4.47
N ALA A 200 3.95 7.91 4.27
CA ALA A 200 5.38 8.06 4.55
C ALA A 200 6.02 9.21 3.77
N LEU A 201 5.69 9.34 2.48
CA LEU A 201 6.21 10.42 1.66
C LEU A 201 5.59 11.78 2.03
N VAL A 202 4.26 11.85 2.20
CA VAL A 202 3.57 13.10 2.58
C VAL A 202 4.05 13.60 3.94
N VAL A 203 4.10 12.73 4.96
CA VAL A 203 4.60 13.08 6.29
C VAL A 203 6.05 13.54 6.22
N SER A 204 6.90 12.90 5.42
CA SER A 204 8.28 13.35 5.23
C SER A 204 8.34 14.78 4.65
N GLN A 205 7.54 15.08 3.62
CA GLN A 205 7.48 16.40 3.03
C GLN A 205 7.03 17.47 4.05
N LEU A 206 6.02 17.16 4.87
CA LEU A 206 5.53 18.06 5.91
C LEU A 206 6.54 18.26 7.04
N LEU A 207 7.21 17.20 7.50
CA LEU A 207 8.26 17.30 8.51
C LEU A 207 9.44 18.15 8.03
N ILE A 208 9.82 18.04 6.76
CA ILE A 208 10.87 18.89 6.16
C ILE A 208 10.46 20.35 6.13
N GLN A 209 9.18 20.65 5.84
CA GLN A 209 8.64 22.00 5.92
C GLN A 209 8.66 22.56 7.35
N ASP A 210 8.44 21.69 8.35
CA ASP A 210 8.56 22.04 9.78
C ASP A 210 10.02 22.18 10.26
N GLY A 211 11.01 21.86 9.41
CA GLY A 211 12.44 21.95 9.73
C GLY A 211 13.07 20.66 10.28
N TYR A 212 12.30 19.57 10.39
CA TYR A 212 12.82 18.25 10.74
C TYR A 212 13.50 17.58 9.54
N LYS A 213 14.40 16.63 9.82
CA LYS A 213 15.17 15.93 8.78
C LYS A 213 15.11 14.42 9.01
N PRO A 214 14.15 13.71 8.38
CA PRO A 214 14.18 12.26 8.35
C PRO A 214 15.50 11.77 7.74
N TYR A 215 16.05 10.69 8.30
CA TYR A 215 17.32 10.11 7.88
C TYR A 215 17.21 9.51 6.47
N LEU A 216 16.15 8.74 6.24
CA LEU A 216 15.77 8.20 4.94
C LEU A 216 14.27 7.93 4.86
N ILE A 217 13.77 7.75 3.64
CA ILE A 217 12.39 7.34 3.37
C ILE A 217 12.43 5.98 2.66
N CYS A 218 11.66 5.00 3.16
CA CYS A 218 11.56 3.67 2.57
C CYS A 218 10.13 3.35 2.12
N LEU A 219 9.90 3.35 0.82
CA LEU A 219 8.59 3.24 0.19
C LEU A 219 8.42 1.90 -0.52
N LEU A 220 7.41 1.12 -0.12
CA LEU A 220 7.06 -0.15 -0.75
C LEU A 220 5.82 0.04 -1.63
N TYR A 221 5.97 -0.05 -2.96
CA TYR A 221 4.93 0.13 -3.99
C TYR A 221 3.91 1.21 -3.61
N PRO A 222 4.39 2.44 -3.36
CA PRO A 222 3.57 3.51 -2.80
C PRO A 222 2.50 3.96 -3.79
N SER A 223 1.34 4.39 -3.27
CA SER A 223 0.41 5.22 -4.05
C SER A 223 0.91 6.66 -4.05
N LEU A 224 1.17 7.25 -5.21
CA LEU A 224 1.87 8.53 -5.34
C LEU A 224 1.06 9.60 -6.05
N GLN A 225 -0.01 9.22 -6.77
CA GLN A 225 -0.85 10.17 -7.50
C GLN A 225 -2.27 9.65 -7.74
N PHE A 226 -3.21 10.58 -7.85
CA PHE A 226 -4.61 10.36 -8.22
C PHE A 226 -5.04 11.28 -9.38
N LEU A 227 -4.09 11.76 -10.19
CA LEU A 227 -4.33 12.65 -11.34
C LEU A 227 -4.64 11.86 -12.62
N ASP A 228 -3.96 10.74 -12.82
CA ASP A 228 -4.04 9.95 -14.03
C ASP A 228 -4.11 8.44 -13.74
N PHE A 229 -5.31 7.88 -13.78
CA PHE A 229 -5.59 6.45 -13.70
C PHE A 229 -5.48 5.74 -15.05
N THR A 230 -4.92 6.40 -16.07
CA THR A 230 -4.74 5.85 -17.42
C THR A 230 -3.27 5.61 -17.80
N LEU A 231 -2.35 5.72 -16.83
CA LEU A 231 -0.96 5.29 -17.00
C LEU A 231 -0.88 3.82 -17.51
N PRO A 232 0.21 3.44 -18.20
CA PRO A 232 0.29 2.14 -18.87
C PRO A 232 -0.01 0.93 -17.96
N SER A 233 0.53 0.90 -16.74
CA SER A 233 0.29 -0.12 -15.71
C SER A 233 -1.17 -0.20 -15.28
N TYR A 234 -1.84 0.93 -15.01
CA TYR A 234 -3.28 0.96 -14.78
C TYR A 234 -4.03 0.33 -15.97
N ARG A 235 -3.71 0.70 -17.22
CA ARG A 235 -4.38 0.12 -18.41
C ARG A 235 -4.14 -1.39 -18.54
N ILE A 236 -2.90 -1.83 -18.37
CA ILE A 236 -2.51 -3.23 -18.53
C ILE A 236 -3.22 -4.09 -17.49
N TYR A 237 -3.26 -3.64 -16.23
CA TYR A 237 -3.72 -4.47 -15.12
C TYR A 237 -5.21 -4.28 -14.78
N LEU A 238 -5.80 -3.11 -15.03
CA LEU A 238 -7.25 -2.91 -14.92
C LEU A 238 -8.02 -3.62 -16.06
N LYS A 239 -7.66 -3.38 -17.34
CA LYS A 239 -8.42 -3.94 -18.47
C LYS A 239 -8.38 -5.47 -18.55
N LYS A 240 -7.29 -6.08 -18.10
CA LYS A 240 -7.13 -7.53 -18.23
C LYS A 240 -7.70 -8.30 -17.05
N ASN A 241 -8.17 -7.61 -15.99
CA ASN A 241 -8.61 -8.22 -14.74
C ASN A 241 -7.57 -9.25 -14.20
N ILE A 242 -6.29 -9.02 -14.52
CA ILE A 242 -5.19 -9.99 -14.31
C ILE A 242 -4.79 -10.06 -12.84
N LEU A 243 -5.21 -9.10 -12.01
CA LEU A 243 -4.78 -9.01 -10.62
C LEU A 243 -5.95 -8.68 -9.69
N GLY A 244 -6.35 -9.63 -8.85
CA GLY A 244 -7.49 -9.49 -7.93
C GLY A 244 -7.14 -9.21 -6.48
N VAL A 245 -6.05 -8.48 -6.22
CA VAL A 245 -5.80 -7.86 -4.88
C VAL A 245 -6.04 -6.35 -4.93
N LEU A 246 -5.57 -5.67 -5.98
CA LEU A 246 -5.83 -4.27 -6.25
C LEU A 246 -6.36 -4.11 -7.67
N ASN A 247 -7.68 -3.96 -7.81
CA ASN A 247 -8.40 -3.83 -9.07
C ASN A 247 -9.23 -2.53 -9.14
N GLU A 248 -9.99 -2.36 -10.23
CA GLU A 248 -10.85 -1.18 -10.45
C GLU A 248 -11.83 -0.92 -9.30
N ASN A 249 -12.49 -1.96 -8.79
CA ASN A 249 -13.45 -1.85 -7.70
C ASN A 249 -12.75 -1.42 -6.41
N ASN A 250 -11.51 -1.87 -6.17
CA ASN A 250 -10.75 -1.45 -5.00
C ASN A 250 -10.36 0.03 -5.07
N ILE A 251 -9.97 0.55 -6.24
CA ILE A 251 -9.69 2.00 -6.42
C ILE A 251 -10.96 2.81 -6.17
N ILE A 252 -12.08 2.41 -6.76
CA ILE A 252 -13.36 3.10 -6.62
C ILE A 252 -13.83 3.06 -5.16
N LEU A 253 -13.70 1.92 -4.49
CA LEU A 253 -14.03 1.77 -3.07
C LEU A 253 -13.14 2.67 -2.20
N MET A 254 -11.84 2.74 -2.49
CA MET A 254 -10.90 3.64 -1.81
C MET A 254 -11.32 5.11 -2.00
N ILE A 255 -11.53 5.56 -3.23
CA ILE A 255 -11.98 6.94 -3.51
C ILE A 255 -13.30 7.23 -2.80
N SER A 256 -14.27 6.31 -2.90
CA SER A 256 -15.58 6.44 -2.25
C SER A 256 -15.45 6.57 -0.74
N SER A 257 -14.57 5.78 -0.12
CA SER A 257 -14.35 5.85 1.32
C SER A 257 -13.78 7.20 1.73
N LEU A 258 -12.80 7.74 0.99
CA LEU A 258 -12.17 9.04 1.26
C LEU A 258 -13.13 10.23 1.04
N SER A 259 -14.18 10.05 0.25
CA SER A 259 -15.10 11.11 -0.19
C SER A 259 -16.23 11.38 0.82
N GLU A 260 -16.88 12.54 0.69
CA GLU A 260 -18.04 12.92 1.51
C GLU A 260 -19.19 11.88 1.47
N ASN A 261 -19.99 11.84 2.53
CA ASN A 261 -21.15 10.95 2.63
C ASN A 261 -22.08 11.11 1.41
N ASN A 262 -22.53 9.97 0.86
CA ASN A 262 -23.45 9.85 -0.28
C ASN A 262 -22.87 10.20 -1.67
N LEU A 263 -21.58 10.50 -1.80
CA LEU A 263 -20.98 10.64 -3.13
C LEU A 263 -20.86 9.27 -3.80
N ILE A 264 -21.68 9.04 -4.83
CA ILE A 264 -21.56 7.87 -5.70
C ILE A 264 -20.43 8.12 -6.67
N ILE A 265 -19.40 7.27 -6.62
CA ILE A 265 -18.25 7.34 -7.52
C ILE A 265 -18.55 6.50 -8.76
N PRO A 266 -18.75 7.12 -9.94
CA PRO A 266 -18.95 6.37 -11.17
C PRO A 266 -17.64 5.74 -11.65
N ASN A 267 -17.76 4.63 -12.41
CA ASN A 267 -16.60 3.95 -12.99
C ASN A 267 -15.80 4.85 -13.95
N ASP A 268 -16.42 5.91 -14.49
CA ASP A 268 -15.73 6.84 -15.38
C ASP A 268 -14.65 7.68 -14.67
N VAL A 269 -14.60 7.69 -13.33
CA VAL A 269 -13.52 8.30 -12.54
C VAL A 269 -12.15 7.75 -12.93
N LEU A 270 -12.08 6.47 -13.32
CA LEU A 270 -10.86 5.80 -13.80
C LEU A 270 -10.38 6.30 -15.16
N PHE A 271 -11.17 7.18 -15.80
CA PHE A 271 -10.80 7.94 -16.98
C PHE A 271 -10.60 9.43 -16.66
N ASN A 272 -10.31 9.72 -15.38
CA ASN A 272 -9.94 11.03 -14.86
C ASN A 272 -11.04 12.10 -14.95
N THR A 273 -12.32 11.70 -14.90
CA THR A 273 -13.46 12.64 -14.94
C THR A 273 -13.50 13.55 -13.71
N HIS A 274 -12.75 13.27 -12.65
CA HIS A 274 -12.58 14.13 -11.48
C HIS A 274 -11.51 15.21 -11.63
N VAL A 275 -10.84 15.31 -12.78
CA VAL A 275 -9.75 16.27 -13.02
C VAL A 275 -10.19 17.32 -14.03
N SER A 276 -10.06 18.60 -13.68
CA SER A 276 -10.35 19.70 -14.61
C SER A 276 -9.26 19.83 -15.69
N SER A 277 -9.61 20.38 -16.85
CA SER A 277 -8.66 20.65 -17.92
C SER A 277 -7.51 21.57 -17.47
N ASP A 278 -7.79 22.53 -16.59
CA ASP A 278 -6.79 23.46 -16.07
C ASP A 278 -5.83 22.78 -15.10
N ASP A 279 -6.34 21.92 -14.21
CA ASP A 279 -5.50 21.15 -13.31
C ASP A 279 -4.63 20.16 -14.06
N ARG A 280 -5.18 19.50 -15.08
CA ARG A 280 -4.41 18.62 -15.95
C ARG A 280 -3.27 19.40 -16.62
N LYS A 281 -3.53 20.55 -17.22
CA LYS A 281 -2.47 21.39 -17.82
C LYS A 281 -1.38 21.78 -16.83
N LYS A 282 -1.75 22.08 -15.59
CA LYS A 282 -0.81 22.52 -14.54
C LYS A 282 0.02 21.38 -13.96
N LEU A 283 -0.59 20.23 -13.70
CA LEU A 283 0.01 19.16 -12.89
C LEU A 283 0.60 18.03 -13.73
N TYR A 284 0.16 17.84 -14.97
CA TYR A 284 0.55 16.68 -15.78
C TYR A 284 2.06 16.63 -16.06
N SER A 285 2.72 17.79 -16.17
CA SER A 285 4.18 17.88 -16.39
C SER A 285 5.01 17.24 -15.28
N TYR A 286 4.48 17.14 -14.05
CA TYR A 286 5.14 16.47 -12.93
C TYR A 286 5.21 14.96 -13.08
N MET A 287 4.34 14.39 -13.90
CA MET A 287 4.20 12.94 -14.06
C MET A 287 4.03 12.50 -15.50
N ASP A 288 4.52 13.29 -16.46
CA ASP A 288 4.39 13.00 -17.88
C ASP A 288 5.07 11.65 -18.22
N PRO A 289 4.30 10.62 -18.58
CA PRO A 289 4.84 9.31 -18.88
C PRO A 289 5.79 9.35 -20.10
N ASN A 290 5.62 10.27 -21.05
CA ASN A 290 6.56 10.40 -22.18
C ASN A 290 7.93 10.90 -21.76
N LYS A 291 7.98 11.67 -20.66
CA LYS A 291 9.23 12.20 -20.11
C LYS A 291 9.94 11.17 -19.23
N TYR A 292 9.17 10.37 -18.49
CA TYR A 292 9.73 9.58 -17.38
C TYR A 292 9.66 8.06 -17.57
N LEU A 293 8.88 7.56 -18.53
CA LEU A 293 8.79 6.15 -18.89
C LEU A 293 9.44 5.89 -20.25
N SER A 294 10.10 4.75 -20.39
CA SER A 294 10.75 4.30 -21.62
C SER A 294 9.83 3.58 -22.61
N ILE A 295 8.55 3.39 -22.24
CA ILE A 295 7.59 2.58 -23.01
C ILE A 295 6.76 3.49 -23.91
N SER A 296 6.72 3.16 -25.20
CA SER A 296 5.76 3.75 -26.15
C SER A 296 4.34 3.42 -25.70
N HIS A 297 3.51 4.43 -25.53
CA HIS A 297 2.12 4.30 -25.12
C HIS A 297 1.26 5.25 -25.95
N GLU A 298 0.01 4.85 -26.20
CA GLU A 298 -0.97 5.72 -26.86
C GLU A 298 -1.31 6.89 -25.94
N LEU A 299 -1.31 8.10 -26.52
CA LEU A 299 -1.79 9.31 -25.84
C LEU A 299 -3.27 9.14 -25.45
N ASN A 300 -3.60 9.61 -24.25
CA ASN A 300 -4.90 9.39 -23.64
C ASN A 300 -6.02 10.16 -24.34
N GLU A 301 -7.19 9.51 -24.48
CA GLU A 301 -8.43 10.23 -24.75
C GLU A 301 -8.83 11.00 -23.48
N ILE A 302 -8.73 12.33 -23.53
CA ILE A 302 -9.12 13.17 -22.40
C ILE A 302 -10.64 13.22 -22.36
N LYS A 303 -11.24 12.52 -21.39
CA LYS A 303 -12.67 12.68 -21.12
C LYS A 303 -12.92 14.05 -20.52
N GLN A 304 -14.06 14.65 -20.90
CA GLN A 304 -14.52 15.88 -20.28
C GLN A 304 -14.75 15.63 -18.79
N GLY A 305 -14.20 16.51 -17.95
CA GLY A 305 -14.36 16.40 -16.51
C GLY A 305 -15.82 16.62 -16.09
N ASN A 306 -16.25 15.87 -15.07
CA ASN A 306 -17.54 15.98 -14.43
C ASN A 306 -17.45 17.04 -13.31
N GLU A 307 -18.15 18.16 -13.45
CA GLU A 307 -18.07 19.30 -12.53
C GLU A 307 -18.32 18.92 -11.06
N SER A 308 -19.25 18.00 -10.81
CA SER A 308 -19.54 17.51 -9.45
C SER A 308 -18.35 16.74 -8.87
N LEU A 309 -17.74 15.85 -9.65
CA LEU A 309 -16.58 15.07 -9.21
C LEU A 309 -15.35 15.96 -9.04
N ILE A 310 -15.11 16.90 -9.96
CA ILE A 310 -14.00 17.87 -9.86
C ILE A 310 -14.05 18.62 -8.54
N LYS A 311 -15.24 19.07 -8.13
CA LYS A 311 -15.42 19.80 -6.87
C LYS A 311 -15.20 18.88 -5.67
N SER A 312 -15.89 17.75 -5.61
CA SER A 312 -15.89 16.87 -4.43
C SER A 312 -14.59 16.09 -4.25
N LEU A 313 -13.85 15.81 -5.32
CA LEU A 313 -12.63 15.00 -5.31
C LEU A 313 -11.36 15.83 -5.51
N LYS A 314 -11.46 17.17 -5.43
CA LYS A 314 -10.35 18.09 -5.63
C LYS A 314 -9.13 17.77 -4.75
N PHE A 315 -9.36 17.26 -3.54
CA PHE A 315 -8.31 16.90 -2.59
C PHE A 315 -7.43 15.74 -3.08
N LEU A 316 -7.94 14.85 -3.95
CA LEU A 316 -7.19 13.69 -4.45
C LEU A 316 -5.92 14.13 -5.19
N ILE A 317 -6.00 15.22 -5.94
CA ILE A 317 -4.88 15.78 -6.72
C ILE A 317 -4.08 16.83 -5.93
N SER A 318 -4.35 17.00 -4.63
CA SER A 318 -3.52 17.85 -3.77
C SER A 318 -2.22 17.13 -3.40
N PRO A 319 -1.13 17.86 -3.11
CA PRO A 319 0.13 17.26 -2.63
C PRO A 319 0.00 16.36 -1.39
N LEU A 320 -1.05 16.56 -0.58
CA LEU A 320 -1.31 15.77 0.63
C LEU A 320 -1.89 14.38 0.36
N MET A 321 -2.36 14.12 -0.86
CA MET A 321 -2.86 12.82 -1.30
C MET A 321 -2.11 12.30 -2.54
N SER A 322 -1.59 13.22 -3.37
CA SER A 322 -0.75 12.93 -4.53
C SER A 322 0.65 13.55 -4.32
N PRO A 323 1.50 12.98 -3.45
CA PRO A 323 2.81 13.55 -3.11
C PRO A 323 3.81 13.58 -4.29
N LEU A 324 3.51 12.92 -5.40
CA LEU A 324 4.26 13.08 -6.67
C LEU A 324 4.03 14.47 -7.30
N LEU A 325 2.90 15.12 -7.03
CA LEU A 325 2.47 16.38 -7.66
C LEU A 325 2.99 17.61 -6.90
N VAL A 326 4.24 17.56 -6.47
CA VAL A 326 4.96 18.71 -5.87
C VAL A 326 5.97 19.28 -6.86
N PRO A 327 6.38 20.56 -6.71
CA PRO A 327 7.47 21.13 -7.49
C PRO A 327 8.82 20.39 -7.32
N ASP A 328 9.72 20.52 -8.30
CA ASP A 328 11.03 19.86 -8.27
C ASP A 328 11.90 20.31 -7.07
N GLU A 329 11.76 21.57 -6.65
CA GLU A 329 12.45 22.13 -5.47
C GLU A 329 12.09 21.42 -4.17
N ASP A 330 10.88 20.88 -4.05
CA ASP A 330 10.46 20.11 -2.87
C ASP A 330 10.98 18.67 -2.93
N LEU A 331 11.05 18.07 -4.12
CA LEU A 331 11.68 16.75 -4.30
C LEU A 331 13.17 16.76 -3.98
N LEU A 332 13.87 17.87 -4.31
CA LEU A 332 15.29 18.04 -4.00
C LEU A 332 15.58 18.07 -2.49
N LYS A 333 14.61 18.50 -1.68
CA LYS A 333 14.72 18.56 -0.21
C LYS A 333 14.55 17.20 0.47
N LEU A 334 13.99 16.21 -0.21
CA LEU A 334 13.82 14.86 0.36
C LEU A 334 15.17 14.29 0.81
N PRO A 335 15.24 13.47 1.87
CA PRO A 335 16.45 12.75 2.25
C PRO A 335 16.73 11.61 1.24
N GLN A 336 17.59 10.66 1.60
CA GLN A 336 17.78 9.47 0.79
C GLN A 336 16.45 8.71 0.67
N VAL A 337 16.08 8.34 -0.56
CA VAL A 337 14.87 7.56 -0.83
C VAL A 337 15.26 6.14 -1.22
N LEU A 338 14.60 5.16 -0.60
CA LEU A 338 14.58 3.76 -0.99
C LEU A 338 13.17 3.47 -1.54
N LEU A 339 13.08 3.16 -2.82
CA LEU A 339 11.83 2.85 -3.50
C LEU A 339 11.83 1.40 -3.97
N PHE A 340 10.79 0.67 -3.62
CA PHE A 340 10.58 -0.70 -4.08
C PHE A 340 9.29 -0.73 -4.90
N THR A 341 9.34 -1.15 -6.16
CA THR A 341 8.13 -1.34 -6.99
C THR A 341 7.94 -2.82 -7.32
N THR A 342 6.74 -3.22 -7.70
CA THR A 342 6.43 -4.61 -8.09
C THR A 342 5.91 -4.65 -9.53
N GLU A 343 6.18 -5.75 -10.25
CA GLU A 343 5.82 -5.87 -11.66
C GLU A 343 4.32 -5.97 -11.88
N TYR A 344 3.65 -6.78 -11.07
CA TYR A 344 2.22 -7.02 -11.15
C TYR A 344 1.45 -6.05 -10.25
N ASP A 345 1.43 -4.78 -10.66
CA ASP A 345 0.84 -3.68 -9.88
C ASP A 345 0.36 -2.53 -10.77
N ILE A 346 -0.85 -2.03 -10.50
CA ILE A 346 -1.38 -0.82 -11.15
C ILE A 346 -0.59 0.44 -10.78
N LEU A 347 0.04 0.47 -9.59
CA LEU A 347 0.82 1.61 -9.09
C LEU A 347 2.28 1.56 -9.56
N ARG A 348 2.65 0.57 -10.39
CA ARG A 348 4.03 0.38 -10.83
C ARG A 348 4.58 1.65 -11.47
N ASP A 349 3.87 2.20 -12.44
CA ASP A 349 4.44 3.26 -13.27
C ASP A 349 4.55 4.60 -12.54
N GLU A 350 3.67 4.91 -11.58
CA GLU A 350 3.84 6.11 -10.75
C GLU A 350 5.10 6.03 -9.88
N GLY A 351 5.49 4.84 -9.41
CA GLY A 351 6.79 4.61 -8.78
C GLY A 351 7.96 4.82 -9.75
N TYR A 352 7.87 4.30 -10.98
CA TYR A 352 8.90 4.55 -12.01
C TYR A 352 9.02 6.03 -12.36
N ILE A 353 7.91 6.72 -12.52
CA ILE A 353 7.86 8.16 -12.79
C ILE A 353 8.57 8.91 -11.66
N PHE A 354 8.24 8.60 -10.40
CA PHE A 354 8.89 9.22 -9.24
C PHE A 354 10.41 9.02 -9.23
N ALA A 355 10.87 7.78 -9.47
CA ALA A 355 12.29 7.48 -9.53
C ALA A 355 13.01 8.16 -10.70
N SER A 356 12.42 8.12 -11.90
CA SER A 356 12.95 8.81 -13.09
C SER A 356 13.01 10.31 -12.88
N ARG A 357 12.00 10.90 -12.23
CA ARG A 357 11.97 12.33 -11.92
C ARG A 357 13.09 12.71 -10.96
N LEU A 358 13.27 12.00 -9.84
CA LEU A 358 14.39 12.24 -8.93
C LEU A 358 15.75 12.11 -9.62
N ARG A 359 15.94 11.08 -10.45
CA ARG A 359 17.17 10.90 -11.24
C ARG A 359 17.40 12.07 -12.21
N SER A 360 16.35 12.56 -12.87
CA SER A 360 16.45 13.72 -13.79
C SER A 360 16.87 15.01 -13.09
N LEU A 361 16.62 15.10 -11.78
CA LEU A 361 17.05 16.21 -10.92
C LEU A 361 18.43 15.97 -10.28
N ASN A 362 19.16 14.92 -10.70
CA ASN A 362 20.42 14.47 -10.08
C ASN A 362 20.30 14.14 -8.58
N LYS A 363 19.10 13.78 -8.12
CA LYS A 363 18.86 13.34 -6.75
C LYS A 363 19.06 11.83 -6.66
N SER A 364 19.95 11.39 -5.76
CA SER A 364 20.20 9.97 -5.50
C SER A 364 18.93 9.29 -4.99
N ILE A 365 18.65 8.11 -5.54
CA ILE A 365 17.57 7.22 -5.13
C ILE A 365 18.02 5.77 -5.30
N HIS A 366 17.75 4.94 -4.31
CA HIS A 366 17.79 3.50 -4.48
C HIS A 366 16.42 3.06 -4.99
N HIS A 367 16.36 2.45 -6.17
CA HIS A 367 15.11 1.93 -6.71
C HIS A 367 15.31 0.48 -7.11
N HIS A 368 14.59 -0.40 -6.45
CA HIS A 368 14.53 -1.83 -6.75
C HIS A 368 13.16 -2.19 -7.31
N HIS A 369 13.14 -3.06 -8.31
CA HIS A 369 11.90 -3.54 -8.93
C HIS A 369 11.81 -5.06 -8.83
N PHE A 370 10.79 -5.54 -8.14
CA PHE A 370 10.52 -6.97 -7.98
C PHE A 370 9.73 -7.51 -9.18
N LEU A 371 10.44 -8.21 -10.06
CA LEU A 371 9.89 -8.76 -11.31
C LEU A 371 8.81 -9.83 -11.10
N ASN A 372 8.89 -10.57 -9.98
CA ASN A 372 8.00 -11.68 -9.68
C ASN A 372 7.09 -11.36 -8.48
N ALA A 373 6.74 -10.09 -8.26
CA ALA A 373 5.91 -9.66 -7.14
C ALA A 373 4.62 -8.97 -7.61
N PHE A 374 3.61 -9.00 -6.74
CA PHE A 374 2.35 -8.30 -6.90
C PHE A 374 2.11 -7.32 -5.75
N HIS A 375 1.17 -6.41 -5.93
CA HIS A 375 0.82 -5.40 -4.93
C HIS A 375 0.49 -6.02 -3.56
N GLY A 376 1.18 -5.57 -2.50
CA GLY A 376 0.94 -6.05 -1.14
C GLY A 376 1.43 -7.48 -0.86
N ALA A 377 2.26 -8.08 -1.72
CA ALA A 377 2.75 -9.44 -1.50
C ALA A 377 3.54 -9.62 -0.18
N HIS A 378 4.18 -8.56 0.34
CA HIS A 378 5.05 -8.60 1.54
C HIS A 378 4.35 -9.00 2.84
N VAL A 379 3.03 -8.83 2.97
CA VAL A 379 2.30 -9.21 4.18
C VAL A 379 1.94 -10.69 4.23
N PHE A 380 2.07 -11.42 3.11
CA PHE A 380 1.75 -12.84 3.04
C PHE A 380 2.92 -13.73 3.46
N LEU A 381 3.46 -13.51 4.65
CA LEU A 381 4.65 -14.19 5.16
C LEU A 381 4.34 -15.60 5.70
N TYR A 382 3.15 -15.83 6.25
CA TYR A 382 2.83 -17.04 6.99
C TYR A 382 1.46 -17.63 6.63
N GLY A 383 1.21 -18.85 7.14
CA GLY A 383 -0.05 -19.58 6.97
C GLY A 383 -0.32 -20.11 5.57
N PRO A 384 -1.58 -20.50 5.27
CA PRO A 384 -1.93 -21.20 4.03
C PRO A 384 -1.76 -20.32 2.78
N LEU A 385 -1.82 -19.00 2.94
CA LEU A 385 -1.60 -18.02 1.88
C LEU A 385 -0.18 -17.45 1.86
N ARG A 386 0.81 -18.12 2.49
CA ARG A 386 2.21 -17.74 2.40
C ARG A 386 2.70 -17.71 0.95
N PHE A 387 3.37 -16.61 0.57
CA PHE A 387 4.11 -16.50 -0.68
C PHE A 387 5.62 -16.45 -0.43
N GLU A 388 6.41 -17.08 -1.31
CA GLU A 388 7.88 -17.04 -1.24
C GLU A 388 8.41 -15.63 -1.50
N ILE A 389 7.83 -14.94 -2.49
CA ILE A 389 8.17 -13.54 -2.80
C ILE A 389 7.94 -12.60 -1.61
N ALA A 390 7.04 -12.93 -0.68
CA ALA A 390 6.81 -12.11 0.51
C ALA A 390 8.07 -12.03 1.40
N HIS A 391 8.73 -13.16 1.62
CA HIS A 391 9.98 -13.21 2.40
C HIS A 391 11.11 -12.51 1.64
N GLU A 392 11.26 -12.78 0.35
CA GLU A 392 12.27 -12.12 -0.49
C GLU A 392 12.13 -10.59 -0.43
N MET A 393 10.91 -10.06 -0.52
CA MET A 393 10.66 -8.63 -0.44
C MET A 393 11.09 -8.05 0.92
N VAL A 394 10.67 -8.66 2.03
CA VAL A 394 11.02 -8.15 3.37
C VAL A 394 12.51 -8.30 3.65
N GLU A 395 13.13 -9.44 3.30
CA GLU A 395 14.55 -9.68 3.48
C GLU A 395 15.43 -8.74 2.64
N HIS A 396 15.06 -8.54 1.38
CA HIS A 396 15.77 -7.62 0.49
C HIS A 396 15.63 -6.18 0.96
N THR A 397 14.41 -5.72 1.28
CA THR A 397 14.18 -4.37 1.82
C THR A 397 14.97 -4.16 3.12
N ALA A 398 14.94 -5.11 4.05
CA ALA A 398 15.71 -5.02 5.29
C ALA A 398 17.23 -5.00 5.03
N LYS A 399 17.72 -5.79 4.08
CA LYS A 399 19.13 -5.76 3.66
C LYS A 399 19.52 -4.38 3.15
N ILE A 400 18.76 -3.82 2.22
CA ILE A 400 19.06 -2.48 1.70
C ILE A 400 19.02 -1.45 2.82
N ILE A 401 18.03 -1.47 3.72
CA ILE A 401 18.00 -0.56 4.86
C ILE A 401 19.29 -0.67 5.69
N ARG A 402 19.74 -1.89 6.02
CA ARG A 402 20.99 -2.12 6.76
C ARG A 402 22.23 -1.56 6.06
N ASP A 403 22.28 -1.64 4.73
CA ASP A 403 23.41 -1.10 3.95
C ASP A 403 23.52 0.44 4.09
N TYR A 404 22.46 1.11 4.56
CA TYR A 404 22.43 2.55 4.87
C TYR A 404 22.53 2.87 6.38
N LEU A 405 22.58 1.89 7.29
CA LEU A 405 22.72 2.13 8.74
C LEU A 405 24.19 2.21 9.16
#